data_AF-Q86PL5-F1
#
_entry.id   AF-Q86PL5-F1
#
_cell.length_a   1.000
_cell.length_b   1.000
_cell.length_c   1.000
_cell.angle_alpha   90.00
_cell.angle_beta   90.00
_cell.angle_gamma   90.00
#
_symmetry.space_group_name_H-M   'P 1'
#
loop_
_entity.id
_entity.type
_entity.pdbx_description
1 polymer ?
#
loop_
_entity_poly.entity_id
_entity_poly.type
_entity_poly.pdbx_seq_one_letter_code
_entity_poly.pdbx_strand_id
1 'polypeptide(L)'
;LQDLRQNRNKTRVVSFTQLIDNSIAKMEKVEEELRRSQLDATQLAQVPTRTVKMMEDIMNATQIQNALASTDDQMQTQLAQLEKTNEIQNVAMHDGEMQIAEEQMWTKVQLQERLIELLKDKFGLIGKCEEENAQFKEIYEVQKQANHETSQMKDAKRRLRQRCETDLKHIQDAIQKADLEDAEAVKRYAGNKERSERAVKENEEMQEEAWNKIQDLERQLQNLGTDRFDEVKRRIEEVDREEKRRVENAQFLEVAAQHKKLLELTVYNCDLAMRCTGLVEELVSEGCAGVKARYDKTNQDLAALRLEVHKEHLEYFRMLYLTLGSLIYKKEKRLEEVDRNIRLAHIQLEFCVETFDPNAKKHADMKKELYKMRQGVEEELAMLKEKQAAALDDFKESEEALDAAGIEFSHPVDENNEEVLTRRSKMVEYKSHLTKQEEVRIAAEREEIKRARLLRSGGASAAAQITSGSMNADYAASTQQEV
;
A
#
# COMPACT_ATOMS: atom_id res chain seq x y z
N LEU A 1 -8.00 -19.86 11.86
CA LEU A 1 -9.29 -19.20 11.48
C LEU A 1 -9.99 -18.58 12.68
N GLN A 2 -10.27 -19.31 13.76
CA GLN A 2 -10.84 -18.70 14.98
C GLN A 2 -9.93 -17.61 15.56
N ASP A 3 -8.61 -17.80 15.51
CA ASP A 3 -7.65 -16.76 15.92
C ASP A 3 -7.71 -15.52 15.02
N LEU A 4 -7.94 -15.68 13.71
CA LEU A 4 -8.14 -14.55 12.79
C LEU A 4 -9.39 -13.75 13.15
N ARG A 5 -10.48 -14.43 13.52
CA ARG A 5 -11.72 -13.80 14.00
C ARG A 5 -11.48 -12.99 15.28
N GLN A 6 -10.58 -13.47 16.14
CA GLN A 6 -10.21 -12.82 17.40
C GLN A 6 -9.06 -11.83 17.27
N ASN A 7 -8.48 -11.63 16.08
CA ASN A 7 -7.29 -10.82 15.87
C ASN A 7 -7.41 -9.43 16.53
N ARG A 8 -6.28 -8.95 17.05
CA ARG A 8 -6.16 -7.69 17.80
C ARG A 8 -6.51 -6.48 16.93
N ASN A 9 -6.22 -6.52 15.63
CA ASN A 9 -6.52 -5.44 14.71
C ASN A 9 -8.00 -5.47 14.24
N LYS A 10 -8.90 -4.97 15.10
CA LYS A 10 -10.36 -5.00 14.85
C LYS A 10 -10.77 -4.33 13.55
N THR A 11 -10.13 -3.21 13.19
CA THR A 11 -10.42 -2.50 11.92
C THR A 11 -10.13 -3.37 10.69
N ARG A 12 -9.05 -4.17 10.72
CA ARG A 12 -8.74 -5.09 9.61
C ARG A 12 -9.60 -6.35 9.64
N VAL A 13 -9.93 -6.86 10.84
CA VAL A 13 -10.89 -7.97 10.99
C VAL A 13 -12.22 -7.65 10.33
N VAL A 14 -12.76 -6.43 10.47
CA VAL A 14 -14.04 -6.05 9.84
C VAL A 14 -14.02 -6.27 8.33
N SER A 15 -12.91 -5.94 7.64
CA SER A 15 -12.81 -6.14 6.18
C SER A 15 -12.74 -7.61 5.75
N PHE A 16 -12.38 -8.51 6.66
CA PHE A 16 -12.28 -9.95 6.41
C PHE A 16 -13.39 -10.76 7.12
N THR A 17 -14.30 -10.12 7.88
CA THR A 17 -15.22 -10.82 8.78
C THR A 17 -16.10 -11.81 8.03
N GLN A 18 -16.75 -11.36 6.95
CA GLN A 18 -17.60 -12.24 6.13
C GLN A 18 -16.81 -13.42 5.55
N LEU A 19 -15.57 -13.17 5.11
CA LEU A 19 -14.72 -14.19 4.53
C LEU A 19 -14.24 -15.20 5.58
N ILE A 20 -13.88 -14.74 6.77
CA ILE A 20 -13.45 -15.59 7.89
C ILE A 20 -14.62 -16.44 8.36
N ASP A 21 -15.81 -15.86 8.54
CA ASP A 21 -17.00 -16.59 8.99
C ASP A 21 -17.43 -17.64 7.95
N ASN A 22 -17.43 -17.29 6.66
CA ASN A 22 -17.67 -18.25 5.57
C ASN A 22 -16.63 -19.37 5.56
N SER A 23 -15.35 -19.04 5.76
CA SER A 23 -14.25 -20.02 5.81
C SER A 23 -14.40 -20.98 6.98
N ILE A 24 -14.82 -20.49 8.16
CA ILE A 24 -15.10 -21.32 9.33
C ILE A 24 -16.24 -22.28 9.02
N ALA A 25 -17.36 -21.80 8.49
CA ALA A 25 -18.50 -22.64 8.14
C ALA A 25 -18.14 -23.75 7.13
N LYS A 26 -17.32 -23.42 6.12
CA LYS A 26 -16.81 -24.41 5.15
C LYS A 26 -15.93 -25.46 5.83
N MET A 27 -15.01 -25.04 6.71
CA MET A 27 -14.12 -25.97 7.42
C MET A 27 -14.87 -26.85 8.43
N GLU A 28 -15.86 -26.33 9.14
CA GLU A 28 -16.72 -27.10 10.03
C GLU A 28 -17.47 -28.19 9.26
N LYS A 29 -18.00 -27.85 8.07
CA LYS A 29 -18.65 -28.82 7.19
C LYS A 29 -17.66 -29.89 6.68
N VAL A 30 -16.47 -29.49 6.26
CA VAL A 30 -15.40 -30.43 5.83
C VAL A 30 -15.03 -31.36 6.97
N GLU A 31 -14.86 -30.84 8.19
CA GLU A 31 -14.54 -31.63 9.37
C GLU A 31 -15.65 -32.63 9.70
N GLU A 32 -16.92 -32.19 9.68
CA GLU A 32 -18.07 -33.06 9.93
C GLU A 32 -18.15 -34.21 8.91
N GLU A 33 -17.98 -33.90 7.62
CA GLU A 33 -17.99 -34.91 6.56
C GLU A 33 -16.81 -35.88 6.70
N LEU A 34 -15.62 -35.39 7.03
CA LEU A 34 -14.43 -36.22 7.21
C LEU A 34 -14.52 -37.13 8.44
N ARG A 35 -15.04 -36.65 9.58
CA ARG A 35 -15.25 -37.48 10.79
C ARG A 35 -16.20 -38.65 10.55
N ARG A 36 -17.16 -38.49 9.63
CA ARG A 36 -18.10 -39.54 9.21
C ARG A 36 -17.50 -40.51 8.19
N SER A 37 -16.28 -40.23 7.71
CA SER A 37 -15.57 -41.02 6.69
C SER A 37 -14.34 -41.73 7.28
N GLN A 38 -13.80 -42.70 6.55
CA GLN A 38 -12.50 -43.33 6.87
C GLN A 38 -11.36 -42.76 6.02
N LEU A 39 -11.44 -41.49 5.63
CA LEU A 39 -10.46 -40.85 4.77
C LEU A 39 -9.29 -40.27 5.57
N ASP A 40 -8.07 -40.47 5.07
CA ASP A 40 -6.93 -39.66 5.48
C ASP A 40 -7.06 -38.25 4.87
N ALA A 41 -7.17 -37.25 5.74
CA ALA A 41 -7.34 -35.84 5.38
C ALA A 41 -6.05 -35.02 5.54
N THR A 42 -4.91 -35.65 5.85
CA THR A 42 -3.68 -34.94 6.21
C THR A 42 -3.23 -33.97 5.11
N GLN A 43 -3.24 -34.41 3.85
CA GLN A 43 -2.87 -33.55 2.72
C GLN A 43 -3.89 -32.42 2.51
N LEU A 44 -5.18 -32.72 2.61
CA LEU A 44 -6.25 -31.74 2.43
C LEU A 44 -6.19 -30.63 3.50
N ALA A 45 -5.82 -30.99 4.74
CA ALA A 45 -5.69 -30.05 5.85
C ALA A 45 -4.53 -29.06 5.66
N GLN A 46 -3.51 -29.40 4.88
CA GLN A 46 -2.36 -28.54 4.64
C GLN A 46 -2.64 -27.44 3.61
N VAL A 47 -3.47 -27.72 2.61
CA VAL A 47 -3.80 -26.82 1.48
C VAL A 47 -4.18 -25.40 1.93
N PRO A 48 -5.10 -25.17 2.90
CA PRO A 48 -5.49 -23.82 3.29
C PRO A 48 -4.46 -23.09 4.15
N THR A 49 -3.47 -23.79 4.72
CA THR A 49 -2.55 -23.22 5.74
C THR A 49 -1.81 -21.98 5.24
N ARG A 50 -1.28 -22.03 4.01
CA ARG A 50 -0.52 -20.90 3.45
C ARG A 50 -1.41 -19.69 3.18
N THR A 51 -2.62 -19.90 2.66
CA THR A 51 -3.59 -18.82 2.43
C THR A 51 -4.04 -18.20 3.75
N VAL A 52 -4.35 -19.01 4.77
CA VAL A 52 -4.72 -18.53 6.10
C VAL A 52 -3.58 -17.73 6.73
N LYS A 53 -2.33 -18.16 6.56
CA LYS A 53 -1.16 -17.39 7.01
C LYS A 53 -1.04 -16.04 6.28
N MET A 54 -1.21 -16.01 4.96
CA MET A 54 -1.17 -14.73 4.23
C MET A 54 -2.31 -13.78 4.61
N MET A 55 -3.48 -14.32 4.95
CA MET A 55 -4.58 -13.54 5.53
C MET A 55 -4.21 -12.97 6.90
N GLU A 56 -3.52 -13.75 7.73
CA GLU A 56 -2.99 -13.27 9.02
C GLU A 56 -1.98 -12.15 8.83
N ASP A 57 -0.97 -12.39 7.99
CA ASP A 57 0.14 -11.48 7.74
C ASP A 57 -0.36 -10.14 7.18
N ILE A 58 -1.30 -10.14 6.23
CA ILE A 58 -1.87 -8.90 5.69
C ILE A 58 -2.78 -8.19 6.70
N MET A 59 -3.37 -8.90 7.66
CA MET A 59 -4.10 -8.29 8.77
C MET A 59 -3.16 -7.68 9.81
N ASN A 60 -1.92 -8.14 9.89
CA ASN A 60 -0.91 -7.66 10.83
C ASN A 60 0.02 -6.58 10.26
N ALA A 61 0.06 -6.41 8.92
CA ALA A 61 0.86 -5.36 8.28
C ALA A 61 0.52 -3.97 8.84
N THR A 62 1.50 -3.06 8.83
CA THR A 62 1.37 -1.75 9.47
C THR A 62 0.25 -0.92 8.84
N GLN A 63 -0.54 -0.24 9.67
CA GLN A 63 -1.51 0.76 9.20
C GLN A 63 -0.81 2.10 9.09
N ILE A 64 -0.74 2.63 7.86
CA ILE A 64 -0.02 3.89 7.59
C ILE A 64 -0.56 5.06 8.43
N GLN A 65 -1.87 5.14 8.68
CA GLN A 65 -2.44 6.19 9.54
C GLN A 65 -1.86 6.17 10.96
N ASN A 66 -1.67 4.97 11.54
CA ASN A 66 -1.12 4.86 12.89
C ASN A 66 0.39 5.15 12.90
N ALA A 67 1.09 4.79 11.84
CA ALA A 67 2.51 5.09 11.69
C ALA A 67 2.77 6.59 11.56
N LEU A 68 1.89 7.31 10.85
CA LEU A 68 2.02 8.75 10.62
C LEU A 68 1.53 9.61 11.78
N ALA A 69 0.63 9.12 12.64
CA ALA A 69 -0.02 9.92 13.68
C ALA A 69 0.95 10.76 14.54
N SER A 70 2.07 10.17 14.99
CA SER A 70 3.07 10.89 15.79
C SER A 70 3.77 12.00 14.99
N THR A 71 4.07 11.74 13.72
CA THR A 71 4.69 12.72 12.81
C THR A 71 3.71 13.84 12.50
N ASP A 72 2.44 13.52 12.23
CA ASP A 72 1.37 14.50 12.02
C ASP A 72 1.18 15.42 13.24
N ASP A 73 1.14 14.87 14.45
CA ASP A 73 1.03 15.65 15.69
C ASP A 73 2.24 16.60 15.88
N GLN A 74 3.45 16.14 15.54
CA GLN A 74 4.64 16.98 15.56
C GLN A 74 4.56 18.11 14.53
N MET A 75 4.10 17.82 13.31
CA MET A 75 3.93 18.85 12.27
C MET A 75 2.91 19.90 12.67
N GLN A 76 1.76 19.49 13.24
CA GLN A 76 0.77 20.42 13.77
C GLN A 76 1.34 21.33 14.87
N THR A 77 2.18 20.76 15.75
CA THR A 77 2.87 21.54 16.78
C THR A 77 3.82 22.58 16.18
N GLN A 78 4.58 22.21 15.14
CA GLN A 78 5.50 23.12 14.43
C GLN A 78 4.73 24.24 13.70
N LEU A 79 3.60 23.92 13.07
CA LEU A 79 2.74 24.91 12.41
C LEU A 79 2.17 25.93 13.40
N ALA A 80 1.68 25.48 14.57
CA ALA A 80 1.21 26.39 15.62
C ALA A 80 2.33 27.29 16.16
N GLN A 81 3.56 26.78 16.24
CA GLN A 81 4.73 27.60 16.62
C GLN A 81 5.05 28.64 15.54
N LEU A 82 4.96 28.28 14.26
CA LEU A 82 5.16 29.20 13.14
C LEU A 82 4.14 30.35 13.14
N GLU A 83 2.87 30.06 13.41
CA GLU A 83 1.83 31.10 13.55
C GLU A 83 2.19 32.10 14.66
N LYS A 84 2.55 31.60 15.84
CA LYS A 84 2.98 32.45 16.95
C LYS A 84 4.22 33.30 16.61
N THR A 85 5.21 32.70 15.94
CA THR A 85 6.41 33.42 15.50
C THR A 85 6.06 34.50 14.46
N ASN A 86 5.10 34.24 13.56
CA ASN A 86 4.60 35.24 12.61
C ASN A 86 3.93 36.43 13.33
N GLU A 87 3.11 36.16 14.35
CA GLU A 87 2.46 37.21 15.14
C GLU A 87 3.49 38.12 15.83
N ILE A 88 4.46 37.52 16.53
CA ILE A 88 5.53 38.26 17.22
C ILE A 88 6.34 39.09 16.20
N GLN A 89 6.66 38.49 15.05
CA GLN A 89 7.38 39.18 13.98
C GLN A 89 6.60 40.42 13.50
N ASN A 90 5.29 40.29 13.28
CA ASN A 90 4.45 41.37 12.79
C ASN A 90 4.33 42.52 13.80
N VAL A 91 4.18 42.21 15.10
CA VAL A 91 4.17 43.23 16.17
C VAL A 91 5.52 43.94 16.24
N ALA A 92 6.63 43.19 16.26
CA ALA A 92 7.97 43.78 16.28
C ALA A 92 8.23 44.68 15.04
N MET A 93 7.72 44.29 13.87
CA MET A 93 7.80 45.13 12.67
C MET A 93 6.98 46.42 12.79
N HIS A 94 5.80 46.34 13.41
CA HIS A 94 4.93 47.51 13.63
C HIS A 94 5.54 48.49 14.63
N ASP A 95 6.12 47.97 15.72
CA ASP A 95 6.70 48.76 16.80
C ASP A 95 8.11 49.29 16.49
N GLY A 96 8.68 48.89 15.34
CA GLY A 96 10.01 49.32 14.90
C GLY A 96 11.17 48.51 15.49
N GLU A 97 10.88 47.44 16.23
CA GLU A 97 11.84 46.53 16.85
C GLU A 97 12.44 45.55 15.82
N MET A 98 13.19 46.09 14.86
CA MET A 98 13.73 45.33 13.72
C MET A 98 14.66 44.17 14.11
N GLN A 99 15.35 44.27 15.24
CA GLN A 99 16.18 43.18 15.76
C GLN A 99 15.33 41.97 16.14
N ILE A 100 14.23 42.17 16.87
CA ILE A 100 13.32 41.09 17.26
C ILE A 100 12.64 40.50 16.01
N ALA A 101 12.22 41.36 15.08
CA ALA A 101 11.63 40.90 13.83
C ALA A 101 12.59 40.02 13.02
N GLU A 102 13.89 40.33 13.03
CA GLU A 102 14.92 39.52 12.38
C GLU A 102 15.16 38.19 13.11
N GLU A 103 15.27 38.21 14.44
CA GLU A 103 15.40 37.00 15.27
C GLU A 103 14.24 36.03 15.01
N GLN A 104 13.00 36.54 14.93
CA GLN A 104 11.84 35.71 14.59
C GLN A 104 11.90 35.14 13.17
N MET A 105 12.48 35.86 12.18
CA MET A 105 12.68 35.29 10.84
C MET A 105 13.65 34.11 10.85
N TRP A 106 14.71 34.16 11.66
CA TRP A 106 15.62 33.02 11.86
C TRP A 106 14.92 31.84 12.53
N THR A 107 14.08 32.10 13.53
CA THR A 107 13.25 31.06 14.15
C THR A 107 12.29 30.42 13.13
N LYS A 108 11.67 31.22 12.25
CA LYS A 108 10.82 30.68 11.17
C LYS A 108 11.57 29.72 10.26
N VAL A 109 12.79 30.08 9.84
CA VAL A 109 13.63 29.21 9.01
C VAL A 109 13.87 27.87 9.71
N GLN A 110 14.22 27.87 10.99
CA GLN A 110 14.46 26.64 11.75
C GLN A 110 13.20 25.75 11.85
N LEU A 111 12.04 26.35 12.14
CA LEU A 111 10.77 25.62 12.23
C LEU A 111 10.36 25.05 10.86
N GLN A 112 10.57 25.80 9.78
CA GLN A 112 10.29 25.37 8.41
C GLN A 112 11.22 24.26 7.94
N GLU A 113 12.53 24.34 8.25
CA GLU A 113 13.48 23.25 8.00
C GLU A 113 13.05 21.97 8.74
N ARG A 114 12.58 22.11 9.99
CA ARG A 114 12.05 20.98 10.77
C ARG A 114 10.79 20.37 10.15
N LEU A 115 9.91 21.17 9.55
CA LEU A 115 8.75 20.65 8.81
C LEU A 115 9.18 19.82 7.59
N ILE A 116 10.20 20.24 6.86
CA ILE A 116 10.75 19.47 5.73
C ILE A 116 11.38 18.15 6.21
N GLU A 117 12.08 18.15 7.35
CA GLU A 117 12.58 16.90 7.95
C GLU A 117 11.46 15.92 8.29
N LEU A 118 10.37 16.42 8.90
CA LEU A 118 9.21 15.58 9.23
C LEU A 118 8.50 15.04 7.98
N LEU A 119 8.51 15.78 6.87
CA LEU A 119 8.04 15.27 5.58
C LEU A 119 8.92 14.14 5.04
N LYS A 120 10.25 14.26 5.15
CA LYS A 120 11.18 13.18 4.79
C LYS A 120 10.89 11.92 5.61
N ASP A 121 10.57 12.08 6.89
CA ASP A 121 10.12 10.97 7.74
C ASP A 121 8.80 10.35 7.23
N LYS A 122 7.82 11.17 6.80
CA LYS A 122 6.58 10.67 6.17
C LYS A 122 6.87 9.82 4.93
N PHE A 123 7.72 10.29 4.02
CA PHE A 123 8.12 9.52 2.84
C PHE A 123 8.76 8.19 3.22
N GLY A 124 9.65 8.20 4.22
CA GLY A 124 10.28 6.98 4.73
C GLY A 124 9.28 5.98 5.33
N LEU A 125 8.26 6.46 6.05
CA LEU A 125 7.21 5.61 6.61
C LEU A 125 6.29 5.03 5.53
N ILE A 126 5.97 5.81 4.49
CA ILE A 126 5.22 5.33 3.33
C ILE A 126 6.02 4.22 2.62
N GLY A 127 7.30 4.46 2.33
CA GLY A 127 8.17 3.47 1.68
C GLY A 127 8.27 2.15 2.46
N LYS A 128 8.40 2.21 3.79
CA LYS A 128 8.37 0.99 4.64
C LYS A 128 7.04 0.24 4.53
N CYS A 129 5.91 0.95 4.50
CA CYS A 129 4.61 0.30 4.32
C CYS A 129 4.45 -0.32 2.93
N GLU A 130 5.01 0.31 1.88
CA GLU A 130 5.05 -0.24 0.52
C GLU A 130 5.87 -1.54 0.49
N GLU A 131 7.04 -1.57 1.14
CA GLU A 131 7.89 -2.76 1.27
C GLU A 131 7.19 -3.90 2.03
N GLU A 132 6.57 -3.59 3.18
CA GLU A 132 5.77 -4.57 3.94
C GLU A 132 4.61 -5.13 3.10
N ASN A 133 3.99 -4.31 2.25
CA ASN A 133 2.87 -4.74 1.41
C ASN A 133 3.36 -5.55 0.18
N ALA A 134 4.59 -5.34 -0.29
CA ALA A 134 5.13 -5.97 -1.50
C ALA A 134 5.13 -7.50 -1.45
N GLN A 135 5.28 -8.10 -0.26
CA GLN A 135 5.25 -9.56 -0.07
C GLN A 135 3.94 -10.22 -0.52
N PHE A 136 2.83 -9.46 -0.58
CA PHE A 136 1.53 -9.98 -1.00
C PHE A 136 1.31 -9.98 -2.52
N LYS A 137 2.24 -9.40 -3.30
CA LYS A 137 2.19 -9.37 -4.77
C LYS A 137 2.13 -10.77 -5.38
N GLU A 138 2.74 -11.77 -4.72
CA GLU A 138 2.82 -13.16 -5.20
C GLU A 138 1.66 -14.05 -4.71
N ILE A 139 0.58 -13.47 -4.16
CA ILE A 139 -0.59 -14.22 -3.69
C ILE A 139 -1.20 -15.14 -4.78
N TYR A 140 -1.06 -14.76 -6.05
CA TYR A 140 -1.55 -15.57 -7.17
C TYR A 140 -0.78 -16.89 -7.34
N GLU A 141 0.52 -16.94 -7.01
CA GLU A 141 1.30 -18.18 -7.05
C GLU A 141 0.88 -19.12 -5.92
N VAL A 142 0.50 -18.57 -4.76
CA VAL A 142 -0.09 -19.35 -3.67
C VAL A 142 -1.41 -19.98 -4.10
N GLN A 143 -2.29 -19.20 -4.74
CA GLN A 143 -3.56 -19.72 -5.27
C GLN A 143 -3.33 -20.80 -6.34
N LYS A 144 -2.39 -20.57 -7.26
CA LYS A 144 -2.05 -21.50 -8.34
C LYS A 144 -1.52 -22.83 -7.80
N GLN A 145 -0.62 -22.79 -6.82
CA GLN A 145 -0.08 -24.00 -6.18
C GLN A 145 -1.19 -24.80 -5.49
N ALA A 146 -2.05 -24.13 -4.71
CA ALA A 146 -3.18 -24.79 -4.06
C ALA A 146 -4.17 -25.40 -5.07
N ASN A 147 -4.49 -24.69 -6.16
CA ASN A 147 -5.34 -25.21 -7.23
C ASN A 147 -4.72 -26.43 -7.93
N HIS A 148 -3.39 -26.44 -8.07
CA HIS A 148 -2.69 -27.60 -8.62
C HIS A 148 -2.81 -28.81 -7.69
N GLU A 149 -2.58 -28.63 -6.38
CA GLU A 149 -2.71 -29.68 -5.37
C GLU A 149 -4.15 -30.23 -5.29
N THR A 150 -5.16 -29.36 -5.24
CA THR A 150 -6.58 -29.78 -5.20
C THR A 150 -7.01 -30.48 -6.49
N SER A 151 -6.55 -30.02 -7.65
CA SER A 151 -6.83 -30.68 -8.94
C SER A 151 -6.25 -32.10 -8.97
N GLN A 152 -5.01 -32.28 -8.55
CA GLN A 152 -4.38 -33.62 -8.49
C GLN A 152 -5.15 -34.56 -7.55
N MET A 153 -5.59 -34.07 -6.38
CA MET A 153 -6.40 -34.85 -5.44
C MET A 153 -7.74 -35.27 -6.05
N LYS A 154 -8.46 -34.33 -6.70
CA LYS A 154 -9.73 -34.62 -7.38
C LYS A 154 -9.54 -35.65 -8.49
N ASP A 155 -8.50 -35.52 -9.32
CA ASP A 155 -8.23 -36.46 -10.40
C ASP A 155 -7.85 -37.86 -9.91
N ALA A 156 -7.13 -37.96 -8.79
CA ALA A 156 -6.84 -39.23 -8.15
C ALA A 156 -8.12 -39.92 -7.64
N LYS A 157 -9.01 -39.17 -6.97
CA LYS A 157 -10.28 -39.70 -6.46
C LYS A 157 -11.26 -40.05 -7.58
N ARG A 158 -11.34 -39.25 -8.64
CA ARG A 158 -12.16 -39.55 -9.84
C ARG A 158 -11.72 -40.86 -10.49
N ARG A 159 -10.41 -41.07 -10.68
CA ARG A 159 -9.87 -42.32 -11.24
C ARG A 159 -10.11 -43.53 -10.35
N LEU A 160 -10.03 -43.38 -9.02
CA LEU A 160 -10.37 -44.46 -8.10
C LEU A 160 -11.85 -44.81 -8.16
N ARG A 161 -12.72 -43.81 -8.11
CA ARG A 161 -14.18 -43.99 -8.23
C ARG A 161 -14.55 -44.73 -9.51
N GLN A 162 -14.03 -44.31 -10.66
CA GLN A 162 -14.32 -44.94 -11.95
C GLN A 162 -13.91 -46.42 -11.98
N ARG A 163 -12.78 -46.78 -11.35
CA ARG A 163 -12.36 -48.18 -11.21
C ARG A 163 -13.34 -48.96 -10.32
N CYS A 164 -13.71 -48.42 -9.16
CA CYS A 164 -14.67 -49.07 -8.26
C CYS A 164 -16.06 -49.23 -8.89
N GLU A 165 -16.55 -48.25 -9.67
CA GLU A 165 -17.81 -48.36 -10.42
C GLU A 165 -17.74 -49.46 -11.49
N THR A 166 -16.59 -49.61 -12.14
CA THR A 166 -16.36 -50.69 -13.12
C THR A 166 -16.35 -52.05 -12.44
N ASP A 167 -15.64 -52.17 -11.31
CA ASP A 167 -15.57 -53.41 -10.53
C ASP A 167 -16.93 -53.79 -9.92
N LEU A 168 -17.72 -52.81 -9.48
CA LEU A 168 -19.10 -53.03 -9.03
C LEU A 168 -19.97 -53.62 -10.13
N LYS A 169 -19.84 -53.10 -11.35
CA LYS A 169 -20.56 -53.64 -12.51
C LYS A 169 -20.13 -55.08 -12.79
N HIS A 170 -18.84 -55.37 -12.78
CA HIS A 170 -18.34 -56.73 -12.99
C HIS A 170 -18.85 -57.72 -11.92
N ILE A 171 -18.90 -57.31 -10.66
CA ILE A 171 -19.45 -58.15 -9.58
C ILE A 171 -20.94 -58.36 -9.75
N GLN A 172 -21.70 -57.32 -10.11
CA GLN A 172 -23.13 -57.45 -10.39
C GLN A 172 -23.39 -58.41 -11.55
N ASP A 173 -22.64 -58.29 -12.65
CA ASP A 173 -22.72 -59.18 -13.81
C ASP A 173 -22.35 -60.63 -13.42
N ALA A 174 -21.34 -60.81 -12.57
CA ALA A 174 -20.91 -62.13 -12.09
C ALA A 174 -21.95 -62.79 -11.15
N ILE A 175 -22.55 -62.03 -10.24
CA ILE A 175 -23.65 -62.50 -9.38
C ILE A 175 -24.83 -62.94 -10.25
N GLN A 176 -25.25 -62.09 -11.19
CA GLN A 176 -26.37 -62.39 -12.09
C GLN A 176 -26.10 -63.64 -12.93
N LYS A 177 -24.86 -63.80 -13.41
CA LYS A 177 -24.44 -65.01 -14.14
C LYS A 177 -24.49 -66.25 -13.25
N ALA A 178 -23.98 -66.18 -12.02
CA ALA A 178 -24.02 -67.28 -11.06
C ALA A 178 -25.46 -67.68 -10.71
N ASP A 179 -26.37 -66.72 -10.52
CA ASP A 179 -27.79 -66.98 -10.27
C ASP A 179 -28.46 -67.70 -11.45
N LEU A 180 -28.13 -67.32 -12.69
CA LEU A 180 -28.63 -67.99 -13.90
C LEU A 180 -28.09 -69.42 -14.02
N GLU A 181 -26.79 -69.62 -13.80
CA GLU A 181 -26.14 -70.93 -13.84
C GLU A 181 -26.70 -71.87 -12.74
N ASP A 182 -26.96 -71.35 -11.53
CA ASP A 182 -27.60 -72.07 -10.43
C ASP A 182 -29.02 -72.50 -10.81
N ALA A 183 -29.83 -71.58 -11.35
CA ALA A 183 -31.20 -71.88 -11.78
C ALA A 183 -31.24 -72.98 -12.87
N GLU A 184 -30.31 -72.94 -13.83
CA GLU A 184 -30.18 -74.00 -14.84
C GLU A 184 -29.75 -75.34 -14.23
N ALA A 185 -28.79 -75.33 -13.31
CA ALA A 185 -28.28 -76.53 -12.65
C ALA A 185 -29.36 -77.21 -11.79
N VAL A 186 -30.12 -76.44 -11.00
CA VAL A 186 -31.26 -76.91 -10.19
C VAL A 186 -32.30 -77.58 -11.08
N LYS A 187 -32.60 -76.97 -12.24
CA LYS A 187 -33.55 -77.55 -13.21
C LYS A 187 -33.05 -78.89 -13.79
N ARG A 188 -31.75 -79.00 -14.10
CA ARG A 188 -31.15 -80.26 -14.57
C ARG A 188 -31.16 -81.34 -13.49
N TYR A 189 -30.84 -80.99 -12.25
CA TYR A 189 -30.90 -81.90 -11.11
C TYR A 189 -32.32 -82.43 -10.89
N ALA A 190 -33.32 -81.55 -10.88
CA ALA A 190 -34.72 -81.94 -10.72
C ALA A 190 -35.16 -82.94 -11.81
N GLY A 191 -34.81 -82.68 -13.08
CA GLY A 191 -35.15 -83.58 -14.19
C GLY A 191 -34.38 -84.92 -14.19
N ASN A 192 -33.18 -84.98 -13.60
CA ASN A 192 -32.44 -86.23 -13.43
C ASN A 192 -32.97 -87.03 -12.24
N LYS A 193 -33.28 -86.37 -11.13
CA LYS A 193 -33.90 -86.96 -9.94
C LYS A 193 -35.24 -87.61 -10.30
N GLU A 194 -36.10 -86.90 -11.03
CA GLU A 194 -37.41 -87.44 -11.44
C GLU A 194 -37.27 -88.67 -12.35
N ARG A 195 -36.30 -88.67 -13.26
CA ARG A 195 -35.98 -89.85 -14.08
C ARG A 195 -35.46 -91.03 -13.24
N SER A 196 -34.62 -90.76 -12.25
CA SER A 196 -34.11 -91.77 -11.32
C SER A 196 -35.23 -92.35 -10.45
N GLU A 197 -36.12 -91.51 -9.92
CA GLU A 197 -37.27 -91.94 -9.11
C GLU A 197 -38.24 -92.81 -9.92
N ARG A 198 -38.48 -92.47 -11.20
CA ARG A 198 -39.26 -93.32 -12.11
C ARG A 198 -38.59 -94.68 -12.35
N ALA A 199 -37.28 -94.71 -12.59
CA ALA A 199 -36.55 -95.98 -12.79
C ALA A 199 -36.57 -96.87 -11.53
N VAL A 200 -36.50 -96.28 -10.33
CA VAL A 200 -36.63 -97.02 -9.06
C VAL A 200 -38.03 -97.62 -8.93
N LYS A 201 -39.06 -96.85 -9.24
CA LYS A 201 -40.45 -97.29 -9.13
C LYS A 201 -40.81 -98.35 -10.16
N GLU A 202 -40.37 -98.20 -11.40
CA GLU A 202 -40.54 -99.23 -12.46
C GLU A 202 -39.82 -100.53 -12.09
N ASN A 203 -38.65 -100.45 -11.45
CA ASN A 203 -37.94 -101.62 -10.94
C ASN A 203 -38.72 -102.31 -9.81
N GLU A 204 -39.29 -101.53 -8.89
CA GLU A 204 -40.12 -102.03 -7.77
C GLU A 204 -41.38 -102.75 -8.28
N GLU A 205 -42.08 -102.18 -9.27
CA GLU A 205 -43.27 -102.80 -9.89
C GLU A 205 -42.93 -104.11 -10.63
N MET A 206 -41.78 -104.19 -11.31
CA MET A 206 -41.32 -105.43 -11.95
C MET A 206 -40.84 -106.51 -10.95
N GLN A 207 -40.38 -106.12 -9.75
CA GLN A 207 -39.99 -107.06 -8.69
C GLN A 207 -41.20 -107.84 -8.14
N GLU A 208 -42.37 -107.20 -8.09
CA GLU A 208 -43.62 -107.83 -7.65
C GLU A 208 -44.10 -108.91 -8.64
N GLU A 209 -43.89 -108.68 -9.93
CA GLU A 209 -44.20 -109.62 -11.02
C GLU A 209 -43.23 -110.83 -11.05
N ALA A 210 -41.96 -110.61 -10.71
CA ALA A 210 -40.89 -111.60 -10.69
C ALA A 210 -40.98 -112.60 -9.51
N TRP A 211 -41.75 -112.29 -8.47
CA TRP A 211 -42.00 -113.20 -7.34
C TRP A 211 -42.74 -114.48 -7.77
N ASN A 212 -43.29 -114.52 -8.97
CA ASN A 212 -43.84 -115.72 -9.59
C ASN A 212 -42.79 -116.61 -10.30
N LYS A 213 -41.52 -116.20 -10.44
CA LYS A 213 -40.47 -116.87 -11.26
C LYS A 213 -39.21 -117.32 -10.48
N ILE A 214 -39.34 -117.51 -9.17
CA ILE A 214 -38.26 -117.65 -8.16
C ILE A 214 -37.14 -118.68 -8.46
N GLN A 215 -37.35 -119.73 -9.24
CA GLN A 215 -36.36 -120.82 -9.37
C GLN A 215 -35.21 -120.56 -10.36
N ASP A 216 -35.37 -119.68 -11.35
CA ASP A 216 -34.30 -119.29 -12.29
C ASP A 216 -33.49 -118.05 -11.81
N LEU A 217 -33.92 -117.41 -10.71
CA LEU A 217 -33.48 -116.08 -10.29
C LEU A 217 -32.17 -116.04 -9.48
N GLU A 218 -31.66 -117.17 -8.97
CA GLU A 218 -30.45 -117.17 -8.12
C GLU A 218 -29.20 -116.66 -8.88
N ARG A 219 -29.11 -116.97 -10.18
CA ARG A 219 -28.00 -116.53 -11.05
C ARG A 219 -28.16 -115.09 -11.58
N GLN A 220 -29.39 -114.57 -11.59
CA GLN A 220 -29.69 -113.16 -11.94
C GLN A 220 -29.52 -112.21 -10.73
N LEU A 221 -29.62 -112.72 -9.50
CA LEU A 221 -29.46 -111.97 -8.25
C LEU A 221 -28.07 -111.33 -8.08
N GLN A 222 -27.00 -111.95 -8.60
CA GLN A 222 -25.66 -111.37 -8.59
C GLN A 222 -25.51 -110.18 -9.56
N ASN A 223 -26.15 -110.24 -10.72
CA ASN A 223 -26.12 -109.14 -11.70
C ASN A 223 -26.94 -107.94 -11.19
N LEU A 224 -28.15 -108.19 -10.67
CA LEU A 224 -29.00 -107.15 -10.07
C LEU A 224 -28.38 -106.53 -8.82
N GLY A 225 -27.61 -107.29 -8.04
CA GLY A 225 -26.82 -106.75 -6.93
C GLY A 225 -25.71 -105.79 -7.38
N THR A 226 -25.13 -106.05 -8.55
CA THR A 226 -24.10 -105.20 -9.17
C THR A 226 -24.73 -103.92 -9.73
N ASP A 227 -25.83 -104.04 -10.46
CA ASP A 227 -26.56 -102.90 -11.02
C ASP A 227 -27.10 -101.95 -9.92
N ARG A 228 -27.60 -102.52 -8.81
CA ARG A 228 -28.02 -101.73 -7.64
C ARG A 228 -26.83 -101.02 -6.99
N PHE A 229 -25.69 -101.68 -6.89
CA PHE A 229 -24.49 -101.09 -6.31
C PHE A 229 -23.96 -99.92 -7.17
N ASP A 230 -23.93 -100.11 -8.49
CA ASP A 230 -23.46 -99.09 -9.43
C ASP A 230 -24.39 -97.87 -9.46
N GLU A 231 -25.72 -98.05 -9.41
CA GLU A 231 -26.65 -96.91 -9.38
C GLU A 231 -26.65 -96.20 -8.01
N VAL A 232 -26.51 -96.93 -6.89
CA VAL A 232 -26.33 -96.29 -5.57
C VAL A 232 -25.05 -95.45 -5.56
N LYS A 233 -23.96 -95.95 -6.15
CA LYS A 233 -22.71 -95.19 -6.30
C LYS A 233 -22.91 -93.94 -7.17
N ARG A 234 -23.60 -94.07 -8.32
CA ARG A 234 -23.93 -92.94 -9.19
C ARG A 234 -24.75 -91.87 -8.46
N ARG A 235 -25.73 -92.28 -7.65
CA ARG A 235 -26.58 -91.39 -6.83
C ARG A 235 -25.79 -90.67 -5.75
N ILE A 236 -24.89 -91.36 -5.06
CA ILE A 236 -24.00 -90.75 -4.05
C ILE A 236 -23.11 -89.69 -4.72
N GLU A 237 -22.50 -90.01 -5.86
CA GLU A 237 -21.66 -89.07 -6.61
C GLU A 237 -22.42 -87.86 -7.16
N GLU A 238 -23.71 -88.01 -7.51
CA GLU A 238 -24.57 -86.89 -7.90
C GLU A 238 -24.97 -86.01 -6.72
N VAL A 239 -25.30 -86.60 -5.57
CA VAL A 239 -25.62 -85.86 -4.33
C VAL A 239 -24.40 -85.09 -3.83
N ASP A 240 -23.22 -85.70 -3.81
CA ASP A 240 -21.99 -85.04 -3.39
C ASP A 240 -21.63 -83.86 -4.32
N ARG A 241 -21.82 -84.02 -5.64
CA ARG A 241 -21.61 -82.94 -6.61
C ARG A 241 -22.57 -81.78 -6.40
N GLU A 242 -23.85 -82.07 -6.15
CA GLU A 242 -24.86 -81.02 -5.92
C GLU A 242 -24.63 -80.29 -4.59
N GLU A 243 -24.30 -81.01 -3.50
CA GLU A 243 -24.02 -80.35 -2.23
C GLU A 243 -22.75 -79.50 -2.31
N LYS A 244 -21.70 -79.99 -2.99
CA LYS A 244 -20.49 -79.20 -3.24
C LYS A 244 -20.79 -77.91 -4.00
N ARG A 245 -21.58 -77.99 -5.08
CA ARG A 245 -22.01 -76.83 -5.87
C ARG A 245 -22.82 -75.82 -5.04
N ARG A 246 -23.75 -76.31 -4.21
CA ARG A 246 -24.58 -75.47 -3.32
C ARG A 246 -23.73 -74.68 -2.33
N VAL A 247 -22.75 -75.35 -1.71
CA VAL A 247 -21.83 -74.72 -0.76
C VAL A 247 -20.92 -73.71 -1.46
N GLU A 248 -20.36 -74.05 -2.63
CA GLU A 248 -19.50 -73.15 -3.42
C GLU A 248 -20.25 -71.88 -3.87
N ASN A 249 -21.51 -72.00 -4.34
CA ASN A 249 -22.31 -70.85 -4.72
C ASN A 249 -22.64 -69.95 -3.53
N ALA A 250 -23.03 -70.54 -2.39
CA ALA A 250 -23.32 -69.77 -1.18
C ALA A 250 -22.08 -68.99 -0.69
N GLN A 251 -20.89 -69.61 -0.72
CA GLN A 251 -19.63 -68.95 -0.38
C GLN A 251 -19.29 -67.82 -1.36
N PHE A 252 -19.48 -68.04 -2.66
CA PHE A 252 -19.26 -67.00 -3.67
C PHE A 252 -20.16 -65.78 -3.43
N LEU A 253 -21.46 -65.99 -3.21
CA LEU A 253 -22.42 -64.91 -2.96
C LEU A 253 -22.07 -64.11 -1.70
N GLU A 254 -21.63 -64.78 -0.63
CA GLU A 254 -21.22 -64.11 0.60
C GLU A 254 -20.00 -63.20 0.37
N VAL A 255 -18.95 -63.72 -0.27
CA VAL A 255 -17.74 -62.95 -0.58
C VAL A 255 -18.04 -61.81 -1.54
N ALA A 256 -18.85 -62.06 -2.58
CA ALA A 256 -19.26 -61.06 -3.56
C ALA A 256 -20.07 -59.93 -2.91
N ALA A 257 -20.98 -60.25 -1.98
CA ALA A 257 -21.76 -59.27 -1.24
C ALA A 257 -20.89 -58.40 -0.32
N GLN A 258 -19.93 -59.01 0.39
CA GLN A 258 -18.97 -58.27 1.21
C GLN A 258 -18.11 -57.32 0.35
N HIS A 259 -17.60 -57.81 -0.78
CA HIS A 259 -16.78 -57.01 -1.70
C HIS A 259 -17.58 -55.86 -2.32
N LYS A 260 -18.82 -56.13 -2.75
CA LYS A 260 -19.76 -55.10 -3.24
C LYS A 260 -19.94 -53.98 -2.21
N LYS A 261 -20.21 -54.32 -0.95
CA LYS A 261 -20.40 -53.34 0.13
C LYS A 261 -19.16 -52.47 0.34
N LEU A 262 -17.96 -53.05 0.27
CA LEU A 262 -16.69 -52.31 0.39
C LEU A 262 -16.47 -51.36 -0.79
N LEU A 263 -16.78 -51.80 -2.02
CA LEU A 263 -16.69 -50.93 -3.20
C LEU A 263 -17.70 -49.78 -3.14
N GLU A 264 -18.94 -50.03 -2.74
CA GLU A 264 -19.96 -48.99 -2.54
C GLU A 264 -19.51 -47.94 -1.51
N LEU A 265 -18.95 -48.39 -0.37
CA LEU A 265 -18.38 -47.49 0.64
C LEU A 265 -17.19 -46.69 0.08
N THR A 266 -16.37 -47.30 -0.76
CA THR A 266 -15.22 -46.64 -1.39
C THR A 266 -15.66 -45.55 -2.39
N VAL A 267 -16.70 -45.81 -3.19
CA VAL A 267 -17.30 -44.83 -4.10
C VAL A 267 -17.85 -43.64 -3.29
N TYR A 268 -18.63 -43.93 -2.24
CA TYR A 268 -19.16 -42.90 -1.34
C TYR A 268 -18.05 -42.03 -0.73
N ASN A 269 -16.98 -42.66 -0.23
CA ASN A 269 -15.82 -41.95 0.31
C ASN A 269 -15.09 -41.12 -0.76
N CYS A 270 -15.03 -41.55 -2.02
CA CYS A 270 -14.45 -40.75 -3.11
C CYS A 270 -15.29 -39.50 -3.41
N ASP A 271 -16.62 -39.63 -3.44
CA ASP A 271 -17.51 -38.49 -3.66
C ASP A 271 -17.45 -37.48 -2.51
N LEU A 272 -17.39 -37.97 -1.27
CA LEU A 272 -17.18 -37.14 -0.09
C LEU A 272 -15.83 -36.41 -0.15
N ALA A 273 -14.75 -37.12 -0.48
CA ALA A 273 -13.42 -36.52 -0.65
C ALA A 273 -13.43 -35.38 -1.69
N MET A 274 -14.04 -35.60 -2.86
CA MET A 274 -14.13 -34.58 -3.91
C MET A 274 -14.91 -33.33 -3.47
N ARG A 275 -16.01 -33.52 -2.72
CA ARG A 275 -16.80 -32.41 -2.16
C ARG A 275 -15.99 -31.61 -1.12
N CYS A 276 -15.32 -32.30 -0.18
CA CYS A 276 -14.46 -31.65 0.80
C CYS A 276 -13.31 -30.88 0.14
N THR A 277 -12.66 -31.46 -0.89
CA THR A 277 -11.62 -30.76 -1.67
C THR A 277 -12.18 -29.52 -2.37
N GLY A 278 -13.42 -29.58 -2.88
CA GLY A 278 -14.09 -28.41 -3.46
C GLY A 278 -14.28 -27.26 -2.47
N LEU A 279 -14.75 -27.55 -1.26
CA LEU A 279 -14.95 -26.53 -0.22
C LEU A 279 -13.62 -25.88 0.22
N VAL A 280 -12.53 -26.67 0.32
CA VAL A 280 -11.20 -26.15 0.64
C VAL A 280 -10.65 -25.29 -0.51
N GLU A 281 -10.87 -25.68 -1.75
CA GLU A 281 -10.48 -24.90 -2.92
C GLU A 281 -11.21 -23.55 -2.98
N GLU A 282 -12.52 -23.53 -2.71
CA GLU A 282 -13.29 -22.29 -2.60
C GLU A 282 -12.75 -21.37 -1.48
N LEU A 283 -12.44 -21.93 -0.31
CA LEU A 283 -11.84 -21.18 0.80
C LEU A 283 -10.51 -20.54 0.37
N VAL A 284 -9.64 -21.31 -0.28
CA VAL A 284 -8.35 -20.79 -0.77
C VAL A 284 -8.56 -19.69 -1.79
N SER A 285 -9.46 -19.90 -2.76
CA SER A 285 -9.74 -18.92 -3.81
C SER A 285 -10.30 -17.61 -3.23
N GLU A 286 -11.26 -17.69 -2.31
CA GLU A 286 -11.81 -16.52 -1.62
C GLU A 286 -10.74 -15.83 -0.77
N GLY A 287 -9.97 -16.58 0.01
CA GLY A 287 -8.88 -16.06 0.85
C GLY A 287 -7.82 -15.31 0.04
N CYS A 288 -7.35 -15.90 -1.07
CA CYS A 288 -6.40 -15.28 -1.98
C CYS A 288 -6.98 -14.02 -2.65
N ALA A 289 -8.26 -14.04 -3.05
CA ALA A 289 -8.93 -12.86 -3.60
C ALA A 289 -9.06 -11.73 -2.57
N GLY A 290 -9.37 -12.07 -1.31
CA GLY A 290 -9.43 -11.10 -0.22
C GLY A 290 -8.08 -10.44 0.08
N VAL A 291 -7.00 -11.25 0.12
CA VAL A 291 -5.63 -10.74 0.27
C VAL A 291 -5.26 -9.82 -0.89
N LYS A 292 -5.55 -10.23 -2.14
CA LYS A 292 -5.27 -9.43 -3.34
C LYS A 292 -6.01 -8.09 -3.32
N ALA A 293 -7.32 -8.10 -3.08
CA ALA A 293 -8.11 -6.87 -3.04
C ALA A 293 -7.61 -5.90 -1.97
N ARG A 294 -7.17 -6.42 -0.83
CA ARG A 294 -6.58 -5.63 0.26
C ARG A 294 -5.22 -5.05 -0.14
N TYR A 295 -4.35 -5.86 -0.75
CA TYR A 295 -3.05 -5.44 -1.27
C TYR A 295 -3.20 -4.31 -2.29
N ASP A 296 -4.08 -4.49 -3.28
CA ASP A 296 -4.36 -3.51 -4.34
C ASP A 296 -4.90 -2.20 -3.74
N LYS A 297 -5.87 -2.28 -2.82
CA LYS A 297 -6.40 -1.11 -2.13
C LYS A 297 -5.33 -0.37 -1.33
N THR A 298 -4.49 -1.10 -0.60
CA THR A 298 -3.43 -0.50 0.22
C THR A 298 -2.42 0.23 -0.66
N ASN A 299 -2.04 -0.33 -1.81
CA ASN A 299 -1.16 0.36 -2.75
C ASN A 299 -1.79 1.62 -3.34
N GLN A 300 -3.09 1.58 -3.67
CA GLN A 300 -3.81 2.76 -4.13
C GLN A 300 -3.83 3.86 -3.05
N ASP A 301 -4.15 3.49 -1.81
CA ASP A 301 -4.19 4.41 -0.68
C ASP A 301 -2.79 5.00 -0.40
N LEU A 302 -1.73 4.19 -0.46
CA LEU A 302 -0.34 4.64 -0.29
C LEU A 302 0.12 5.57 -1.42
N ALA A 303 -0.21 5.24 -2.67
CA ALA A 303 0.12 6.09 -3.82
C ALA A 303 -0.59 7.45 -3.74
N ALA A 304 -1.87 7.46 -3.37
CA ALA A 304 -2.63 8.70 -3.16
C ALA A 304 -2.03 9.53 -2.02
N LEU A 305 -1.69 8.89 -0.90
CA LEU A 305 -1.07 9.55 0.24
C LEU A 305 0.32 10.11 -0.11
N ARG A 306 1.14 9.38 -0.85
CA ARG A 306 2.45 9.85 -1.32
C ARG A 306 2.32 11.13 -2.15
N LEU A 307 1.32 11.18 -3.01
CA LEU A 307 1.02 12.39 -3.78
C LEU A 307 0.62 13.57 -2.89
N GLU A 308 -0.20 13.32 -1.86
CA GLU A 308 -0.54 14.37 -0.88
C GLU A 308 0.70 14.86 -0.11
N VAL A 309 1.62 13.97 0.28
CA VAL A 309 2.88 14.37 0.93
C VAL A 309 3.76 15.21 -0.01
N HIS A 310 3.78 14.94 -1.32
CA HIS A 310 4.46 15.81 -2.29
C HIS A 310 3.82 17.21 -2.38
N LYS A 311 2.48 17.31 -2.26
CA LYS A 311 1.80 18.62 -2.20
C LYS A 311 2.12 19.37 -0.91
N GLU A 312 2.13 18.67 0.24
CA GLU A 312 2.59 19.25 1.52
C GLU A 312 4.05 19.72 1.41
N HIS A 313 4.92 18.97 0.71
CA HIS A 313 6.30 19.37 0.48
C HIS A 313 6.41 20.65 -0.34
N LEU A 314 5.63 20.80 -1.41
CA LEU A 314 5.55 22.06 -2.16
C LEU A 314 5.16 23.23 -1.25
N GLU A 315 4.17 23.06 -0.37
CA GLU A 315 3.72 24.11 0.53
C GLU A 315 4.82 24.54 1.51
N TYR A 316 5.44 23.61 2.23
CA TYR A 316 6.49 23.95 3.20
C TYR A 316 7.79 24.41 2.53
N PHE A 317 8.12 23.85 1.35
CA PHE A 317 9.20 24.35 0.52
C PHE A 317 8.96 25.80 0.12
N ARG A 318 7.76 26.15 -0.36
CA ARG A 318 7.38 27.53 -0.67
C ARG A 318 7.56 28.45 0.54
N MET A 319 7.05 28.05 1.72
CA MET A 319 7.20 28.83 2.95
C MET A 319 8.67 29.08 3.30
N LEU A 320 9.51 28.04 3.26
CA LEU A 320 10.94 28.14 3.56
C LEU A 320 11.66 29.01 2.52
N TYR A 321 11.45 28.73 1.25
CA TYR A 321 12.15 29.38 0.14
C TYR A 321 11.88 30.88 0.10
N LEU A 322 10.63 31.30 0.28
CA LEU A 322 10.26 32.72 0.34
C LEU A 322 10.81 33.41 1.60
N THR A 323 10.82 32.71 2.74
CA THR A 323 11.38 33.25 4.00
C THR A 323 12.89 33.46 3.86
N LEU A 324 13.61 32.47 3.32
CA LEU A 324 15.05 32.57 3.01
C LEU A 324 15.32 33.68 2.01
N GLY A 325 14.58 33.74 0.90
CA GLY A 325 14.73 34.80 -0.10
C GLY A 325 14.53 36.20 0.48
N SER A 326 13.57 36.35 1.39
CA SER A 326 13.34 37.59 2.11
C SER A 326 14.50 37.97 3.05
N LEU A 327 15.06 37.00 3.78
CA LEU A 327 16.22 37.23 4.65
C LEU A 327 17.47 37.59 3.82
N ILE A 328 17.74 36.84 2.75
CA ILE A 328 18.84 37.09 1.81
C ILE A 328 18.76 38.52 1.29
N TYR A 329 17.60 38.94 0.78
CA TYR A 329 17.41 40.30 0.27
C TYR A 329 17.72 41.36 1.34
N LYS A 330 17.20 41.18 2.58
CA LYS A 330 17.45 42.12 3.68
C LYS A 330 18.93 42.16 4.08
N LYS A 331 19.61 41.02 4.11
CA LYS A 331 21.04 40.91 4.42
C LYS A 331 21.91 41.52 3.33
N GLU A 332 21.57 41.34 2.06
CA GLU A 332 22.24 42.04 0.94
C GLU A 332 22.10 43.55 1.07
N LYS A 333 20.91 44.05 1.44
CA LYS A 333 20.71 45.49 1.68
C LYS A 333 21.47 46.01 2.90
N ARG A 334 21.57 45.20 3.97
CA ARG A 334 22.40 45.52 5.13
C ARG A 334 23.87 45.57 4.76
N LEU A 335 24.35 44.64 3.94
CA LEU A 335 25.72 44.63 3.44
C LEU A 335 26.03 45.87 2.61
N GLU A 336 25.14 46.25 1.67
CA GLU A 336 25.25 47.49 0.90
C GLU A 336 25.29 48.76 1.78
N GLU A 337 24.57 48.75 2.91
CA GLU A 337 24.59 49.84 3.89
C GLU A 337 25.91 49.87 4.68
N VAL A 338 26.38 48.73 5.17
CA VAL A 338 27.67 48.62 5.87
C VAL A 338 28.81 49.06 4.96
N ASP A 339 28.82 48.64 3.69
CA ASP A 339 29.82 49.10 2.71
C ASP A 339 29.77 50.62 2.45
N ARG A 340 28.57 51.22 2.42
CA ARG A 340 28.42 52.68 2.35
C ARG A 340 29.00 53.36 3.60
N ASN A 341 28.70 52.83 4.78
CA ASN A 341 29.20 53.37 6.05
C ASN A 341 30.72 53.24 6.14
N ILE A 342 31.32 52.14 5.66
CA ILE A 342 32.78 51.98 5.57
C ILE A 342 33.39 53.06 4.68
N ARG A 343 32.79 53.34 3.50
CA ARG A 343 33.26 54.41 2.61
C ARG A 343 33.17 55.78 3.26
N LEU A 344 32.05 56.10 3.92
CA LEU A 344 31.87 57.37 4.62
C LEU A 344 32.87 57.54 5.77
N ALA A 345 33.03 56.51 6.61
CA ALA A 345 34.00 56.52 7.70
C ALA A 345 35.44 56.66 7.18
N HIS A 346 35.75 56.05 6.03
CA HIS A 346 37.05 56.22 5.38
C HIS A 346 37.28 57.65 4.91
N ILE A 347 36.31 58.26 4.22
CA ILE A 347 36.42 59.66 3.76
C ILE A 347 36.60 60.61 4.96
N GLN A 348 35.81 60.43 6.02
CA GLN A 348 35.93 61.23 7.25
C GLN A 348 37.29 61.06 7.92
N LEU A 349 37.82 59.82 7.94
CA LEU A 349 39.15 59.55 8.44
C LEU A 349 40.23 60.32 7.65
N GLU A 350 40.19 60.28 6.31
CA GLU A 350 41.16 60.99 5.47
C GLU A 350 41.13 62.50 5.74
N PHE A 351 39.93 63.11 5.79
CA PHE A 351 39.81 64.54 6.12
C PHE A 351 40.39 64.88 7.49
N CYS A 352 40.08 64.10 8.53
CA CYS A 352 40.62 64.32 9.87
C CYS A 352 42.15 64.15 9.90
N VAL A 353 42.70 63.22 9.12
CA VAL A 353 44.16 63.03 9.01
C VAL A 353 44.81 64.23 8.33
N GLU A 354 44.24 64.74 7.24
CA GLU A 354 44.73 65.92 6.53
C GLU A 354 44.70 67.20 7.39
N THR A 355 43.70 67.33 8.27
CA THR A 355 43.56 68.51 9.16
C THR A 355 44.18 68.33 10.54
N PHE A 356 44.90 67.22 10.79
CA PHE A 356 45.42 66.85 12.12
C PHE A 356 44.35 66.83 13.24
N ASP A 357 43.11 66.48 12.91
CA ASP A 357 42.00 66.40 13.87
C ASP A 357 42.16 65.15 14.77
N PRO A 358 42.21 65.31 16.11
CA PRO A 358 42.27 64.18 17.06
C PRO A 358 41.15 63.15 16.92
N ASN A 359 40.02 63.49 16.28
CA ASN A 359 38.92 62.56 16.00
C ASN A 359 39.27 61.49 14.96
N ALA A 360 40.39 61.59 14.23
CA ALA A 360 40.84 60.59 13.27
C ALA A 360 40.82 59.16 13.87
N LYS A 361 41.26 58.99 15.12
CA LYS A 361 41.25 57.69 15.80
C LYS A 361 39.84 57.08 15.92
N LYS A 362 38.81 57.89 16.20
CA LYS A 362 37.42 57.41 16.31
C LYS A 362 36.91 56.85 14.97
N HIS A 363 37.20 57.54 13.86
CA HIS A 363 36.81 57.08 12.53
C HIS A 363 37.59 55.83 12.09
N ALA A 364 38.86 55.69 12.49
CA ALA A 364 39.63 54.48 12.27
C ALA A 364 39.07 53.27 13.05
N ASP A 365 38.76 53.44 14.33
CA ASP A 365 38.15 52.39 15.16
C ASP A 365 36.76 52.01 14.64
N MET A 366 35.92 53.00 14.27
CA MET A 366 34.62 52.79 13.64
C MET A 366 34.74 51.99 12.33
N LYS A 367 35.70 52.34 11.46
CA LYS A 367 35.96 51.62 10.21
C LYS A 367 36.33 50.16 10.49
N LYS A 368 37.13 49.89 11.52
CA LYS A 368 37.50 48.52 11.93
C LYS A 368 36.30 47.70 12.40
N GLU A 369 35.42 48.28 13.22
CA GLU A 369 34.19 47.61 13.67
C GLU A 369 33.21 47.37 12.52
N LEU A 370 33.09 48.31 11.57
CA LEU A 370 32.27 48.12 10.38
C LEU A 370 32.79 46.99 9.49
N TYR A 371 34.11 46.80 9.37
CA TYR A 371 34.66 45.64 8.65
C TYR A 371 34.34 44.30 9.32
N LYS A 372 34.36 44.23 10.66
CA LYS A 372 33.94 43.02 11.39
C LYS A 372 32.45 42.75 11.17
N MET A 373 31.61 43.78 11.25
CA MET A 373 30.17 43.66 10.99
C MET A 373 29.91 43.20 9.55
N ARG A 374 30.66 43.74 8.58
CA ARG A 374 30.58 43.32 7.18
C ARG A 374 30.86 41.83 7.03
N GLN A 375 31.96 41.35 7.62
CA GLN A 375 32.33 39.93 7.57
C GLN A 375 31.22 39.04 8.17
N GLY A 376 30.67 39.40 9.33
CA GLY A 376 29.57 38.64 9.94
C GLY A 376 28.32 38.56 9.05
N VAL A 377 27.95 39.68 8.41
CA VAL A 377 26.81 39.71 7.47
C VAL A 377 27.11 38.90 6.20
N GLU A 378 28.35 38.91 5.70
CA GLU A 378 28.77 38.08 4.56
C GLU A 378 28.70 36.57 4.88
N GLU A 379 29.13 36.16 6.07
CA GLU A 379 29.06 34.77 6.54
C GLU A 379 27.60 34.29 6.68
N GLU A 380 26.74 35.09 7.31
CA GLU A 380 25.30 34.80 7.39
C GLU A 380 24.63 34.72 6.02
N LEU A 381 25.00 35.61 5.10
CA LEU A 381 24.46 35.62 3.74
C LEU A 381 24.87 34.36 2.96
N ALA A 382 26.13 33.92 3.10
CA ALA A 382 26.61 32.69 2.49
C ALA A 382 25.83 31.47 3.01
N MET A 383 25.64 31.39 4.33
CA MET A 383 24.88 30.32 4.97
C MET A 383 23.41 30.30 4.50
N LEU A 384 22.76 31.45 4.39
CA LEU A 384 21.38 31.53 3.88
C LEU A 384 21.27 31.06 2.42
N LYS A 385 22.24 31.42 1.57
CA LYS A 385 22.28 30.99 0.16
C LYS A 385 22.51 29.49 0.04
N GLU A 386 23.36 28.92 0.89
CA GLU A 386 23.57 27.47 0.96
C GLU A 386 22.29 26.73 1.36
N LYS A 387 21.61 27.19 2.42
CA LYS A 387 20.31 26.64 2.84
C LYS A 387 19.25 26.71 1.74
N GLN A 388 19.18 27.84 1.03
CA GLN A 388 18.23 28.02 -0.08
C GLN A 388 18.53 27.08 -1.26
N ALA A 389 19.82 26.88 -1.58
CA ALA A 389 20.23 25.95 -2.63
C ALA A 389 19.95 24.49 -2.24
N ALA A 390 20.22 24.10 -0.99
CA ALA A 390 19.94 22.77 -0.47
C ALA A 390 18.44 22.46 -0.49
N ALA A 391 17.60 23.41 -0.03
CA ALA A 391 16.14 23.25 -0.06
C ALA A 391 15.60 23.08 -1.49
N LEU A 392 16.19 23.78 -2.47
CA LEU A 392 15.82 23.63 -3.87
C LEU A 392 16.22 22.25 -4.44
N ASP A 393 17.41 21.76 -4.09
CA ASP A 393 17.86 20.43 -4.52
C ASP A 393 16.98 19.31 -3.94
N ASP A 394 16.66 19.41 -2.65
CA ASP A 394 15.76 18.48 -1.95
C ASP A 394 14.34 18.46 -2.55
N PHE A 395 13.88 19.57 -3.13
CA PHE A 395 12.53 19.68 -3.69
C PHE A 395 12.38 19.01 -5.06
N LYS A 396 13.47 18.78 -5.81
CA LYS A 396 13.43 18.27 -7.20
C LYS A 396 12.64 16.98 -7.36
N GLU A 397 12.79 16.02 -6.44
CA GLU A 397 12.04 14.76 -6.51
C GLU A 397 10.52 15.01 -6.41
N SER A 398 10.11 15.99 -5.61
CA SER A 398 8.71 16.35 -5.48
C SER A 398 8.19 17.17 -6.66
N GLU A 399 9.01 18.03 -7.24
CA GLU A 399 8.71 18.71 -8.51
C GLU A 399 8.43 17.69 -9.62
N GLU A 400 9.34 16.75 -9.85
CA GLU A 400 9.18 15.69 -10.86
C GLU A 400 7.93 14.83 -10.62
N ALA A 401 7.63 14.50 -9.36
CA ALA A 401 6.46 13.71 -8.98
C ALA A 401 5.13 14.47 -9.21
N LEU A 402 5.10 15.78 -8.91
CA LEU A 402 3.93 16.63 -9.13
C LEU A 402 3.68 16.88 -10.61
N ASP A 403 4.74 17.10 -11.40
CA ASP A 403 4.67 17.23 -12.86
C ASP A 403 4.16 15.93 -13.51
N ALA A 404 4.69 14.78 -13.09
CA ALA A 404 4.24 13.48 -13.57
C ALA A 404 2.76 13.21 -13.21
N ALA A 405 2.28 13.77 -12.09
CA ALA A 405 0.88 13.73 -11.69
C ALA A 405 0.00 14.79 -12.40
N GLY A 406 0.60 15.68 -13.21
CA GLY A 406 -0.10 16.74 -13.93
C GLY A 406 -0.64 17.86 -13.03
N ILE A 407 0.00 18.10 -11.88
CA ILE A 407 -0.38 19.17 -10.95
C ILE A 407 0.32 20.46 -11.37
N GLU A 408 -0.44 21.43 -11.87
CA GLU A 408 0.09 22.75 -12.20
C GLU A 408 0.29 23.57 -10.92
N PHE A 409 1.50 24.12 -10.73
CA PHE A 409 1.81 25.05 -9.65
C PHE A 409 2.79 26.13 -10.10
N SER A 410 2.76 27.29 -9.44
CA SER A 410 3.79 28.33 -9.61
C SER A 410 5.03 27.95 -8.82
N HIS A 411 6.18 27.89 -9.47
CA HIS A 411 7.42 27.49 -8.82
C HIS A 411 7.84 28.54 -7.77
N PRO A 412 8.18 28.17 -6.52
CA PRO A 412 8.54 29.15 -5.48
C PRO A 412 9.74 30.05 -5.81
N VAL A 413 10.61 29.63 -6.73
CA VAL A 413 11.70 30.47 -7.29
C VAL A 413 11.13 31.66 -8.04
N ASP A 414 10.11 31.43 -8.88
CA ASP A 414 9.50 32.49 -9.69
C ASP A 414 8.74 33.48 -8.80
N GLU A 415 7.98 32.96 -7.82
CA GLU A 415 7.31 33.78 -6.80
C GLU A 415 8.32 34.67 -6.04
N ASN A 416 9.45 34.10 -5.61
CA ASN A 416 10.51 34.86 -4.95
C ASN A 416 11.09 35.95 -5.85
N ASN A 417 11.31 35.64 -7.13
CA ASN A 417 11.84 36.61 -8.10
C ASN A 417 10.89 37.79 -8.29
N GLU A 418 9.59 37.53 -8.41
CA GLU A 418 8.54 38.57 -8.49
C GLU A 418 8.49 39.42 -7.22
N GLU A 419 8.58 38.80 -6.03
CA GLU A 419 8.64 39.53 -4.76
C GLU A 419 9.86 40.46 -4.68
N VAL A 420 11.04 39.96 -5.08
CA VAL A 420 12.28 40.75 -5.09
C VAL A 420 12.17 41.93 -6.04
N LEU A 421 11.61 41.73 -7.25
CA LEU A 421 11.36 42.81 -8.21
C LEU A 421 10.39 43.85 -7.64
N THR A 422 9.31 43.41 -7.00
CA THR A 422 8.32 44.29 -6.37
C THR A 422 8.96 45.12 -5.25
N ARG A 423 9.77 44.50 -4.38
CA ARG A 423 10.50 45.19 -3.31
C ARG A 423 11.49 46.21 -3.88
N ARG A 424 12.20 45.85 -4.96
CA ARG A 424 13.13 46.76 -5.65
C ARG A 424 12.41 47.97 -6.24
N SER A 425 11.24 47.77 -6.86
CA SER A 425 10.42 48.88 -7.39
C SER A 425 10.05 49.88 -6.30
N LYS A 426 9.48 49.39 -5.19
CA LYS A 426 9.11 50.23 -4.03
C LYS A 426 10.31 51.02 -3.49
N MET A 427 11.48 50.40 -3.38
CA MET A 427 12.69 51.09 -2.93
C MET A 427 13.17 52.18 -3.89
N VAL A 428 13.01 51.97 -5.20
CA VAL A 428 13.33 52.99 -6.21
C VAL A 428 12.33 54.15 -6.13
N GLU A 429 11.05 53.87 -5.94
CA GLU A 429 10.03 54.89 -5.72
C GLU A 429 10.33 55.75 -4.49
N TYR A 430 10.65 55.14 -3.34
CA TYR A 430 11.05 55.88 -2.14
C TYR A 430 12.30 56.75 -2.35
N LYS A 431 13.32 56.22 -3.03
CA LYS A 431 14.52 57.00 -3.38
C LYS A 431 14.17 58.20 -4.28
N SER A 432 13.32 57.99 -5.28
CA SER A 432 12.83 59.07 -6.16
C SER A 432 12.11 60.16 -5.38
N HIS A 433 11.27 59.80 -4.41
CA HIS A 433 10.61 60.77 -3.52
C HIS A 433 11.62 61.58 -2.67
N LEU A 434 12.63 60.91 -2.11
CA LEU A 434 13.68 61.58 -1.32
C LEU A 434 14.54 62.52 -2.18
N THR A 435 14.94 62.09 -3.37
CA THR A 435 15.71 62.93 -4.30
C THR A 435 14.92 64.18 -4.70
N LYS A 436 13.62 64.05 -4.98
CA LYS A 436 12.76 65.22 -5.26
C LYS A 436 12.68 66.18 -4.07
N GLN A 437 12.58 65.68 -2.84
CA GLN A 437 12.59 66.54 -1.65
C GLN A 437 13.95 67.24 -1.47
N GLU A 438 15.05 66.54 -1.71
CA GLU A 438 16.39 67.10 -1.60
C GLU A 438 16.69 68.12 -2.70
N GLU A 439 16.23 67.89 -3.93
CA GLU A 439 16.27 68.88 -5.02
C GLU A 439 15.51 70.17 -4.67
N VAL A 440 14.34 70.05 -4.04
CA VAL A 440 13.58 71.21 -3.54
C VAL A 440 14.34 71.94 -2.43
N ARG A 441 14.98 71.22 -1.50
CA ARG A 441 15.80 71.82 -0.43
C ARG A 441 17.01 72.56 -1.00
N ILE A 442 17.73 71.95 -1.94
CA ILE A 442 18.89 72.56 -2.61
C ILE A 442 18.47 73.80 -3.40
N ALA A 443 17.31 73.77 -4.07
CA ALA A 443 16.78 74.94 -4.78
C ALA A 443 16.47 76.11 -3.81
N ALA A 444 15.90 75.81 -2.64
CA ALA A 444 15.64 76.81 -1.60
C ALA A 444 16.95 77.40 -1.03
N GLU A 445 17.94 76.58 -0.69
CA GLU A 445 19.26 77.04 -0.22
C GLU A 445 19.99 77.86 -1.29
N ARG A 446 19.91 77.48 -2.57
CA ARG A 446 20.47 78.27 -3.67
C ARG A 446 19.81 79.64 -3.79
N GLU A 447 18.50 79.72 -3.63
CA GLU A 447 17.77 80.99 -3.67
C GLU A 447 18.06 81.85 -2.43
N GLU A 448 18.27 81.24 -1.27
CA GLU A 448 18.69 81.93 -0.05
C GLU A 448 20.13 82.46 -0.16
N ILE A 449 21.06 81.66 -0.69
CA ILE A 449 22.42 82.11 -1.02
C ILE A 449 22.39 83.26 -2.04
N LYS A 450 21.49 83.20 -3.03
CA LYS A 450 21.31 84.27 -4.02
C LYS A 450 20.78 85.56 -3.38
N ARG A 451 19.82 85.47 -2.46
CA ARG A 451 19.34 86.62 -1.65
C ARG A 451 20.43 87.17 -0.71
N ALA A 452 21.19 86.30 -0.06
CA ALA A 452 22.30 86.71 0.81
C ALA A 452 23.43 87.40 0.01
N ARG A 453 23.71 86.94 -1.22
CA ARG A 453 24.61 87.62 -2.16
C ARG A 453 24.07 88.99 -2.60
N LEU A 454 22.77 89.09 -2.88
CA LEU A 454 22.11 90.36 -3.23
C LEU A 454 22.15 91.37 -2.06
N LEU A 455 21.93 90.94 -0.82
CA LEU A 455 22.05 91.77 0.39
C LEU A 455 23.50 92.22 0.64
N ARG A 456 24.50 91.37 0.39
CA ARG A 456 25.92 91.77 0.40
C ARG A 456 26.28 92.77 -0.71
N SER A 457 25.67 92.66 -1.89
CA SER A 457 25.88 93.62 -2.98
C SER A 457 25.12 94.94 -2.80
N GLY A 458 23.98 94.94 -2.10
CA GLY A 458 23.23 96.14 -1.74
C GLY A 458 23.93 96.99 -0.67
N GLY A 459 24.68 96.36 0.24
CA GLY A 459 25.52 97.07 1.22
C GLY A 459 26.71 97.81 0.62
N ALA A 460 27.16 97.42 -0.58
CA ALA A 460 28.26 98.10 -1.28
C ALA A 460 27.78 99.31 -2.12
N SER A 461 26.48 99.44 -2.38
CA SER A 461 25.94 100.53 -3.22
C SER A 461 25.41 101.73 -2.42
N ALA A 462 25.30 101.63 -1.09
CA ALA A 462 24.89 102.75 -0.23
C ALA A 462 26.04 103.69 0.19
N ALA A 463 27.29 103.35 -0.12
CA ALA A 463 28.47 104.14 0.27
C ALA A 463 29.03 105.06 -0.84
N ALA A 464 28.41 105.13 -2.03
CA ALA A 464 28.95 105.84 -3.19
C ALA A 464 28.06 106.98 -3.76
N GLN A 465 27.06 107.47 -3.02
CA GLN A 465 26.25 108.63 -3.42
C GLN A 465 26.10 109.67 -2.30
N ILE A 466 27.23 110.19 -1.82
CA ILE A 466 27.29 111.51 -1.18
C ILE A 466 28.51 112.22 -1.74
N THR A 467 28.38 112.87 -2.91
CA THR A 467 29.09 114.12 -3.28
C THR A 467 28.80 114.49 -4.74
N SER A 468 28.37 115.75 -4.92
CA SER A 468 28.11 116.48 -6.19
C SER A 468 26.88 116.03 -6.98
N GLY A 469 25.94 116.89 -7.41
CA GLY A 469 25.94 118.35 -7.44
C GLY A 469 25.22 118.80 -8.72
N SER A 470 23.92 119.08 -8.58
CA SER A 470 23.13 120.14 -9.23
C SER A 470 23.09 120.32 -10.77
N MET A 471 21.84 120.42 -11.22
CA MET A 471 21.25 121.31 -12.25
C MET A 471 20.88 120.79 -13.66
N ASN A 472 19.56 120.98 -13.90
CA ASN A 472 18.81 121.26 -15.13
C ASN A 472 18.29 120.06 -15.93
N ALA A 473 17.10 120.11 -16.52
CA ALA A 473 15.86 120.86 -16.33
C ALA A 473 14.84 120.21 -17.28
N ASP A 474 13.57 120.24 -16.88
CA ASP A 474 12.36 120.26 -17.71
C ASP A 474 11.94 119.09 -18.62
N TYR A 475 10.84 118.48 -18.12
CA TYR A 475 9.50 118.36 -18.71
C TYR A 475 9.18 117.40 -19.88
N ALA A 476 8.08 116.68 -19.63
CA ALA A 476 7.07 116.12 -20.56
C ALA A 476 7.47 114.82 -21.31
N ALA A 477 6.67 113.76 -21.45
CA ALA A 477 5.25 113.54 -21.19
C ALA A 477 4.93 112.02 -21.15
N SER A 478 3.74 111.69 -20.63
CA SER A 478 2.82 110.61 -21.04
C SER A 478 3.20 109.13 -20.84
N THR A 479 2.88 108.63 -19.65
CA THR A 479 1.81 107.66 -19.32
C THR A 479 1.36 106.60 -20.36
N GLN A 480 1.60 105.34 -19.97
CA GLN A 480 0.75 104.13 -20.02
C GLN A 480 0.35 103.44 -21.35
N GLN A 481 0.78 102.18 -21.47
CA GLN A 481 -0.02 100.96 -21.74
C GLN A 481 0.81 99.73 -21.31
N GLU A 482 0.34 98.89 -20.38
CA GLU A 482 -0.32 97.58 -20.65
C GLU A 482 0.56 96.69 -21.56
N VAL A 483 1.06 95.53 -21.13
CA VAL A 483 0.37 94.32 -20.65
C VAL A 483 1.28 93.49 -19.74
#